data_AF-A0A847HFS3-F1
#
_entry.id   AF-A0A847HFS3-F1
#
_cell.length_a   1.000
_cell.length_b   1.000
_cell.length_c   1.000
_cell.angle_alpha   90.00
_cell.angle_beta   90.00
_cell.angle_gamma   90.00
#
_symmetry.space_group_name_H-M   'P 1'
#
loop_
_entity.id
_entity.type
_entity.pdbx_description
1 polymer ?
#
loop_
_entity_poly.entity_id
_entity_poly.type
_entity_poly.pdbx_seq_one_letter_code
_entity_poly.pdbx_strand_id
1 'polypeptide(L)'
;MKFYGLLLIMLCLCCQGYAEFDAAAYETAAPAIASMPADFFYPPYFRETDGLTLRNIRHEIRFRLEFIAGVRPEPRYINCFKMQKRIARAIERYKTAGRDPVLRSLDDNLLFAPSSPLEEFLRPMPVPPTTLCSYKSAGDLSGEGMIYCVYHGPVHDSAVYRKYEQRFNSEKPFITAFDFVEMLIFSPVLIILPVTWLIMRKVLDKGH
;
A
#
# COMPACT_ATOMS: atom_id res chain seq x y z
N MET A 1 55.25 -17.70 2.46
CA MET A 1 53.80 -17.39 2.45
C MET A 1 53.42 -16.38 1.34
N LYS A 2 53.68 -16.66 0.05
CA LYS A 2 53.44 -15.65 -1.01
C LYS A 2 52.74 -16.15 -2.30
N PHE A 3 52.86 -17.43 -2.66
CA PHE A 3 52.19 -17.96 -3.87
C PHE A 3 50.82 -18.59 -3.59
N TYR A 4 50.70 -19.40 -2.53
CA TYR A 4 49.45 -20.07 -2.19
C TYR A 4 48.32 -19.11 -1.80
N GLY A 5 48.62 -17.99 -1.13
CA GLY A 5 47.62 -16.98 -0.80
C GLY A 5 47.11 -16.21 -2.03
N LEU A 6 47.99 -15.97 -3.01
CA LEU A 6 47.63 -15.28 -4.25
C LEU A 6 46.80 -16.18 -5.17
N LEU A 7 47.11 -17.48 -5.18
CA LEU A 7 46.34 -18.50 -5.90
C LEU A 7 44.94 -18.68 -5.29
N LEU A 8 44.82 -18.65 -3.96
CA LEU A 8 43.53 -18.72 -3.27
C LEU A 8 42.66 -17.49 -3.55
N ILE A 9 43.24 -16.28 -3.56
CA ILE A 9 42.53 -15.03 -3.90
C ILE A 9 42.08 -15.04 -5.37
N MET A 10 42.94 -15.49 -6.29
CA MET A 10 42.56 -15.65 -7.71
C MET A 10 41.46 -16.69 -7.90
N LEU A 11 41.50 -17.83 -7.19
CA LEU A 11 40.41 -18.81 -7.21
C LEU A 11 39.11 -18.26 -6.63
N CYS A 12 39.15 -17.48 -5.54
CA CYS A 12 37.96 -16.84 -4.98
C CYS A 12 37.38 -15.75 -5.91
N LEU A 13 38.21 -15.08 -6.71
CA LEU A 13 37.78 -14.11 -7.72
C LEU A 13 37.25 -14.79 -9.00
N CYS A 14 37.82 -15.93 -9.41
CA CYS A 14 37.35 -16.71 -10.55
C CYS A 14 36.13 -17.60 -10.23
N CYS A 15 35.92 -17.95 -8.96
CA CYS A 15 34.76 -18.67 -8.45
C CYS A 15 33.70 -17.73 -7.84
N GLN A 16 33.62 -16.49 -8.29
CA GLN A 16 32.35 -15.75 -8.22
C GLN A 16 31.40 -16.39 -9.24
N GLY A 17 30.98 -17.63 -8.97
CA GLY A 17 29.78 -18.16 -9.58
C GLY A 17 28.69 -17.17 -9.24
N TYR A 18 28.17 -16.48 -10.27
CA TYR A 18 26.94 -15.73 -10.13
C TYR A 18 25.93 -16.70 -9.54
N ALA A 19 25.59 -16.52 -8.26
CA ALA A 19 24.53 -17.30 -7.65
C ALA A 19 23.29 -17.03 -8.50
N GLU A 20 22.83 -18.04 -9.22
CA GLU A 20 21.63 -17.97 -10.03
C GLU A 20 20.47 -17.58 -9.11
N PHE A 21 19.63 -16.65 -9.55
CA PHE A 21 18.52 -16.20 -8.74
C PHE A 21 17.56 -17.38 -8.51
N ASP A 22 17.35 -17.77 -7.25
CA ASP A 22 16.43 -18.85 -6.90
C ASP A 22 14.98 -18.42 -7.09
N ALA A 23 14.50 -18.55 -8.32
CA ALA A 23 13.13 -18.22 -8.69
C ALA A 23 12.12 -19.28 -8.21
N ALA A 24 12.58 -20.50 -7.88
CA ALA A 24 11.71 -21.61 -7.47
C ALA A 24 11.03 -21.35 -6.11
N ALA A 25 11.67 -20.58 -5.23
CA ALA A 25 11.07 -20.12 -3.97
C ALA A 25 9.70 -19.43 -4.18
N TYR A 26 9.50 -18.78 -5.32
CA TYR A 26 8.29 -18.00 -5.61
C TYR A 26 7.18 -18.80 -6.31
N GLU A 27 7.38 -20.09 -6.61
CA GLU A 27 6.32 -20.99 -7.08
C GLU A 27 5.36 -21.43 -5.97
N THR A 28 5.76 -21.24 -4.72
CA THR A 28 4.93 -21.60 -3.58
C THR A 28 3.85 -20.56 -3.33
N ALA A 29 2.61 -21.02 -3.16
CA ALA A 29 1.49 -20.15 -2.84
C ALA A 29 1.63 -19.59 -1.42
N ALA A 30 1.53 -18.27 -1.28
CA ALA A 30 1.42 -17.64 0.03
C ALA A 30 0.08 -18.02 0.70
N PRO A 31 -0.02 -17.96 2.04
CA PRO A 31 -1.28 -18.23 2.74
C PRO A 31 -2.40 -17.34 2.20
N ALA A 32 -3.64 -17.84 2.28
CA ALA A 32 -4.81 -17.12 1.79
C ALA A 32 -4.92 -15.73 2.44
N ILE A 33 -5.40 -14.74 1.69
CA ILE A 33 -5.56 -13.38 2.20
C ILE A 33 -6.44 -13.37 3.45
N ALA A 34 -7.50 -14.17 3.48
CA ALA A 34 -8.39 -14.33 4.63
C ALA A 34 -7.73 -14.95 5.88
N SER A 35 -6.48 -15.40 5.84
CA SER A 35 -5.74 -15.84 7.02
C SER A 35 -4.61 -14.88 7.42
N MET A 36 -4.50 -13.73 6.76
CA MET A 36 -3.48 -12.72 7.07
C MET A 36 -3.75 -12.01 8.40
N PRO A 37 -2.70 -11.52 9.09
CA PRO A 37 -2.85 -10.81 10.37
C PRO A 37 -3.53 -9.45 10.20
N ALA A 38 -4.01 -8.88 11.31
CA ALA A 38 -4.64 -7.55 11.35
C ALA A 38 -3.78 -6.44 10.70
N ASP A 39 -2.46 -6.51 10.86
CA ASP A 39 -1.51 -5.53 10.30
C ASP A 39 -1.49 -5.52 8.76
N PHE A 40 -1.93 -6.60 8.12
CA PHE A 40 -2.11 -6.62 6.66
C PHE A 40 -3.31 -5.76 6.23
N PHE A 41 -4.41 -5.86 6.97
CA PHE A 41 -5.67 -5.19 6.67
C PHE A 41 -5.70 -3.74 7.18
N TYR A 42 -5.02 -3.46 8.28
CA TYR A 42 -4.84 -2.12 8.83
C TYR A 42 -3.35 -1.84 9.09
N PRO A 43 -2.61 -1.37 8.08
CA PRO A 43 -1.14 -1.29 8.09
C PRO A 43 -0.60 -0.20 9.01
N PRO A 44 0.71 -0.26 9.36
CA PRO A 44 1.32 0.65 10.32
C PRO A 44 1.15 2.13 9.98
N TYR A 45 1.26 2.51 8.70
CA TYR A 45 1.09 3.91 8.29
C TYR A 45 -0.24 4.50 8.77
N PHE A 46 -1.35 3.79 8.51
CA PHE A 46 -2.67 4.27 8.92
C PHE A 46 -2.82 4.26 10.44
N ARG A 47 -2.29 3.27 11.15
CA ARG A 47 -2.28 3.28 12.62
C ARG A 47 -1.59 4.52 13.20
N GLU A 48 -0.48 4.92 12.60
CA GLU A 48 0.29 6.09 13.03
C GLU A 48 -0.42 7.41 12.70
N THR A 49 -0.99 7.53 11.50
CA THR A 49 -1.62 8.78 11.02
C THR A 49 -3.05 8.98 11.50
N ASP A 50 -3.80 7.90 11.65
CA ASP A 50 -5.23 7.95 11.96
C ASP A 50 -5.49 7.95 13.48
N GLY A 51 -4.47 7.64 14.29
CA GLY A 51 -4.59 7.61 15.74
C GLY A 51 -5.14 8.93 16.30
N LEU A 52 -6.05 8.83 17.28
CA LEU A 52 -6.74 9.97 17.86
C LEU A 52 -5.81 10.77 18.80
N THR A 53 -4.96 11.60 18.20
CA THR A 53 -4.04 12.48 18.91
C THR A 53 -4.25 13.93 18.46
N LEU A 54 -3.97 14.91 19.33
CA LEU A 54 -4.07 16.33 18.97
C LEU A 54 -3.20 16.68 17.75
N ARG A 55 -2.04 16.01 17.62
CA ARG A 55 -1.14 16.16 16.47
C ARG A 55 -1.81 15.73 15.17
N ASN A 56 -2.42 14.54 15.14
CA ASN A 56 -3.04 13.98 13.95
C ASN A 56 -4.31 14.74 13.57
N ILE A 57 -5.14 15.14 14.56
CA ILE A 57 -6.31 16.00 14.34
C ILE A 57 -5.89 17.33 13.71
N ARG A 58 -4.85 17.99 14.25
CA ARG A 58 -4.32 19.24 13.68
C ARG A 58 -3.80 19.05 12.26
N HIS A 59 -3.13 17.93 12.00
CA HIS A 59 -2.62 17.60 10.66
C HIS A 59 -3.77 17.44 9.66
N GLU A 60 -4.83 16.71 10.03
CA GLU A 60 -6.00 16.51 9.19
C GLU A 60 -6.75 17.83 8.93
N ILE A 61 -6.95 18.68 9.94
CA ILE A 61 -7.55 20.01 9.74
C ILE A 61 -6.74 20.84 8.74
N ARG A 62 -5.40 20.88 8.90
CA ARG A 62 -4.52 21.60 7.96
C ARG A 62 -4.64 21.03 6.56
N PHE A 63 -4.62 19.71 6.42
CA PHE A 63 -4.75 19.02 5.14
C PHE A 63 -6.06 19.39 4.44
N ARG A 64 -7.18 19.51 5.16
CA ARG A 64 -8.46 19.95 4.59
C ARG A 64 -8.45 21.40 4.15
N LEU A 65 -7.83 22.29 4.91
CA LEU A 65 -7.67 23.69 4.51
C LEU A 65 -6.80 23.83 3.25
N GLU A 66 -5.68 23.11 3.18
CA GLU A 66 -4.81 23.06 2.00
C GLU A 66 -5.52 22.49 0.77
N PHE A 67 -6.37 21.47 0.96
CA PHE A 67 -7.22 20.93 -0.10
C PHE A 67 -8.20 21.97 -0.65
N ILE A 68 -8.93 22.66 0.23
CA ILE A 68 -9.87 23.72 -0.16
C ILE A 68 -9.14 24.88 -0.86
N ALA A 69 -7.93 25.21 -0.41
CA ALA A 69 -7.10 26.25 -1.01
C ALA A 69 -6.49 25.86 -2.37
N GLY A 70 -6.69 24.62 -2.85
CA GLY A 70 -6.15 24.15 -4.12
C GLY A 70 -4.64 23.91 -4.12
N VAL A 71 -3.99 23.90 -2.95
CA VAL A 71 -2.52 23.78 -2.81
C VAL A 71 -2.08 22.32 -2.72
N ARG A 72 -3.00 21.36 -2.94
CA ARG A 72 -2.83 19.97 -2.46
C ARG A 72 -1.56 19.31 -3.03
N PRO A 73 -0.53 19.05 -2.20
CA PRO A 73 0.49 18.11 -2.60
C PRO A 73 -0.13 16.71 -2.64
N GLU A 74 0.30 15.89 -3.60
CA GLU A 74 -0.06 14.47 -3.64
C GLU A 74 0.24 13.80 -2.28
N PRO A 75 -0.68 12.99 -1.72
CA PRO A 75 -0.42 12.28 -0.47
C PRO A 75 0.85 11.45 -0.58
N ARG A 76 1.69 11.43 0.46
CA ARG A 76 3.02 10.79 0.41
C ARG A 76 2.97 9.30 0.01
N TYR A 77 1.90 8.60 0.35
CA TYR A 77 1.68 7.19 0.02
C TYR A 77 1.25 6.96 -1.44
N ILE A 78 0.89 7.99 -2.21
CA ILE A 78 0.40 7.81 -3.59
C ILE A 78 1.47 7.21 -4.50
N ASN A 79 2.73 7.58 -4.30
CA ASN A 79 3.85 7.02 -5.06
C ASN A 79 4.04 5.53 -4.73
N CYS A 80 3.76 5.12 -3.49
CA CYS A 80 3.73 3.71 -3.12
C CYS A 80 2.65 2.96 -3.90
N PHE A 81 1.43 3.51 -3.99
CA PHE A 81 0.33 2.89 -4.75
C PHE A 81 0.58 2.87 -6.26
N LYS A 82 1.16 3.93 -6.82
CA LYS A 82 1.62 3.95 -8.23
C LYS A 82 2.63 2.84 -8.49
N MET A 83 3.56 2.61 -7.55
CA MET A 83 4.51 1.50 -7.63
C MET A 83 3.83 0.13 -7.56
N GLN A 84 2.86 -0.08 -6.65
CA GLN A 84 2.11 -1.35 -6.59
C GLN A 84 1.41 -1.67 -7.92
N LYS A 85 0.77 -0.66 -8.55
CA LYS A 85 0.14 -0.81 -9.87
C LYS A 85 1.17 -1.13 -10.96
N ARG A 86 2.36 -0.56 -10.89
CA ARG A 86 3.47 -0.86 -11.81
C ARG A 86 3.94 -2.31 -11.66
N ILE A 87 4.12 -2.78 -10.43
CA ILE A 87 4.51 -4.16 -10.13
C ILE A 87 3.46 -5.14 -10.66
N ALA A 88 2.18 -4.87 -10.40
CA ALA A 88 1.08 -5.72 -10.89
C ALA A 88 1.14 -5.89 -12.42
N ARG A 89 1.32 -4.79 -13.15
CA ARG A 89 1.47 -4.83 -14.62
C ARG A 89 2.71 -5.60 -15.08
N ALA A 90 3.81 -5.53 -14.33
CA ALA A 90 5.02 -6.28 -14.66
C ALA A 90 4.81 -7.78 -14.51
N ILE A 91 4.12 -8.21 -13.44
CA ILE A 91 3.75 -9.63 -13.23
C ILE A 91 2.80 -10.11 -14.32
N GLU A 92 1.81 -9.29 -14.70
CA GLU A 92 0.91 -9.62 -15.81
C GLU A 92 1.67 -9.83 -17.13
N ARG A 93 2.65 -8.96 -17.43
CA ARG A 93 3.50 -9.09 -18.62
C ARG A 93 4.38 -10.33 -18.56
N TYR A 94 4.97 -10.61 -17.40
CA TYR A 94 5.75 -11.83 -17.16
C TYR A 94 4.92 -13.09 -17.43
N LYS A 95 3.70 -13.14 -16.89
CA LYS A 95 2.74 -14.24 -17.11
C LYS A 95 2.35 -14.36 -18.59
N THR A 96 2.06 -13.23 -19.24
CA THR A 96 1.66 -13.19 -20.66
C THR A 96 2.79 -13.64 -21.58
N ALA A 97 4.05 -13.40 -21.20
CA ALA A 97 5.22 -13.88 -21.93
C ALA A 97 5.47 -15.39 -21.78
N GLY A 98 4.64 -16.11 -20.99
CA GLY A 98 4.77 -17.56 -20.79
C GLY A 98 6.09 -17.95 -20.11
N ARG A 99 6.60 -17.07 -19.24
CA ARG A 99 7.85 -17.31 -18.51
C ARG A 99 7.63 -18.28 -17.34
N ASP A 100 8.59 -19.18 -17.17
CA ASP A 100 8.74 -20.02 -15.99
C ASP A 100 9.84 -19.44 -15.09
N PRO A 101 9.70 -19.52 -13.74
CA PRO A 101 8.62 -20.18 -13.01
C PRO A 101 7.32 -19.35 -12.90
N VAL A 102 6.20 -19.99 -12.59
CA VAL A 102 4.94 -19.29 -12.27
C VAL A 102 5.05 -18.61 -10.91
N LEU A 103 5.14 -17.28 -10.92
CA LEU A 103 5.26 -16.48 -9.72
C LEU A 103 3.93 -16.45 -8.94
N ARG A 104 3.88 -17.18 -7.82
CA ARG A 104 2.73 -17.23 -6.89
C ARG A 104 2.91 -16.35 -5.66
N SER A 105 4.15 -16.01 -5.33
CA SER A 105 4.48 -15.08 -4.26
C SER A 105 5.49 -14.01 -4.73
N LEU A 106 5.63 -12.95 -3.95
CA LEU A 106 6.50 -11.83 -4.24
C LEU A 106 7.02 -11.18 -2.96
N ASP A 107 8.28 -10.77 -3.01
CA ASP A 107 8.94 -9.92 -2.02
C ASP A 107 9.89 -8.91 -2.69
N ASP A 108 10.62 -8.14 -1.87
CA ASP A 108 11.59 -7.15 -2.32
C ASP A 108 12.77 -7.76 -3.09
N ASN A 109 13.16 -9.00 -2.80
CA ASN A 109 14.26 -9.65 -3.49
C ASN A 109 13.87 -9.94 -4.95
N LEU A 110 12.67 -10.47 -5.18
CA LEU A 110 12.13 -10.64 -6.52
C LEU A 110 11.95 -9.32 -7.29
N LEU A 111 11.70 -8.21 -6.61
CA LEU A 111 11.47 -6.91 -7.27
C LEU A 111 12.73 -6.14 -7.61
N PHE A 112 13.72 -6.16 -6.72
CA PHE A 112 14.84 -5.23 -6.75
C PHE A 112 16.18 -5.91 -7.03
N ALA A 113 16.27 -7.25 -7.01
CA ALA A 113 17.48 -7.93 -7.42
C ALA A 113 17.73 -7.75 -8.93
N PRO A 114 18.93 -7.30 -9.35
CA PRO A 114 19.26 -7.18 -10.77
C PRO A 114 19.21 -8.50 -11.54
N SER A 115 19.41 -9.62 -10.85
CA SER A 115 19.31 -10.98 -11.39
C SER A 115 17.88 -11.54 -11.41
N SER A 116 16.90 -10.75 -10.97
CA SER A 116 15.51 -11.20 -10.92
C SER A 116 14.95 -11.47 -12.31
N PRO A 117 14.15 -12.54 -12.49
CA PRO A 117 13.43 -12.78 -13.74
C PRO A 117 12.39 -11.69 -14.05
N LEU A 118 12.00 -10.86 -13.07
CA LEU A 118 11.12 -9.70 -13.29
C LEU A 118 11.85 -8.45 -13.82
N GLU A 119 13.19 -8.45 -13.86
CA GLU A 119 13.99 -7.27 -14.21
C GLU A 119 13.59 -6.69 -15.57
N GLU A 120 13.43 -7.54 -16.60
CA GLU A 120 13.04 -7.11 -17.95
C GLU A 120 11.65 -6.45 -18.01
N PHE A 121 10.73 -6.84 -17.12
CA PHE A 121 9.37 -6.33 -17.06
C PHE A 121 9.22 -5.09 -16.18
N LEU A 122 10.22 -4.83 -15.33
CA LEU A 122 10.26 -3.75 -14.38
C LEU A 122 11.14 -2.57 -14.80
N ARG A 123 11.73 -2.56 -16.01
CA ARG A 123 12.58 -1.46 -16.46
C ARG A 123 11.82 -0.13 -16.67
N PRO A 124 12.38 1.02 -16.24
CA PRO A 124 13.60 1.16 -15.41
C PRO A 124 13.41 0.62 -13.99
N MET A 125 14.40 -0.10 -13.44
CA MET A 125 14.26 -0.81 -12.16
C MET A 125 13.63 0.08 -11.08
N PRO A 126 12.54 -0.37 -10.42
CA PRO A 126 11.82 0.43 -9.46
C PRO A 126 12.71 0.79 -8.27
N VAL A 127 12.58 2.03 -7.78
CA VAL A 127 13.19 2.47 -6.52
C VAL A 127 12.06 2.62 -5.49
N PRO A 128 12.21 2.08 -4.27
CA PRO A 128 11.24 2.28 -3.21
C PRO A 128 10.96 3.79 -3.00
N PRO A 129 9.68 4.22 -2.98
CA PRO A 129 9.35 5.64 -2.81
C PRO A 129 9.79 6.22 -1.46
N THR A 130 9.92 5.37 -0.43
CA THR A 130 10.44 5.72 0.89
C THR A 130 11.24 4.54 1.43
N THR A 131 12.09 4.77 2.43
CA THR A 131 12.85 3.72 3.13
C THR A 131 11.96 2.74 3.91
N LEU A 132 10.70 3.09 4.18
CA LEU A 132 9.73 2.23 4.86
C LEU A 132 8.95 1.34 3.88
N CYS A 133 9.07 1.59 2.57
CA CYS A 133 8.38 0.78 1.56
C CYS A 133 9.07 -0.56 1.37
N SER A 134 8.43 -1.63 1.83
CA SER A 134 8.73 -3.02 1.48
C SER A 134 7.49 -3.62 0.84
N TYR A 135 7.64 -4.28 -0.31
CA TYR A 135 6.55 -4.82 -1.11
C TYR A 135 6.50 -6.33 -0.98
N LYS A 136 5.30 -6.86 -0.80
CA LYS A 136 5.03 -8.29 -0.70
C LYS A 136 3.75 -8.65 -1.43
N SER A 137 3.53 -9.94 -1.64
CA SER A 137 2.22 -10.47 -2.00
C SER A 137 1.52 -11.13 -0.81
N ALA A 138 0.19 -11.10 -0.84
CA ALA A 138 -0.67 -11.90 0.01
C ALA A 138 -1.58 -12.78 -0.85
N GLY A 139 -1.82 -14.02 -0.45
CA GLY A 139 -2.48 -15.02 -1.30
C GLY A 139 -1.64 -15.42 -2.52
N ASP A 140 -2.21 -16.29 -3.34
CA ASP A 140 -1.60 -16.80 -4.57
C ASP A 140 -1.77 -15.81 -5.72
N LEU A 141 -0.66 -15.20 -6.19
CA LEU A 141 -0.65 -14.25 -7.31
C LEU A 141 -1.10 -14.85 -8.65
N SER A 142 -1.15 -16.17 -8.79
CA SER A 142 -1.73 -16.82 -9.98
C SER A 142 -3.27 -16.74 -10.00
N GLY A 143 -3.89 -16.50 -8.83
CA GLY A 143 -5.33 -16.41 -8.61
C GLY A 143 -5.73 -15.14 -7.85
N GLU A 144 -6.19 -15.29 -6.61
CA GLU A 144 -6.76 -14.19 -5.80
C GLU A 144 -5.72 -13.37 -5.02
N GLY A 145 -4.45 -13.46 -5.38
CA GLY A 145 -3.37 -12.76 -4.70
C GLY A 145 -3.38 -11.26 -4.92
N MET A 146 -2.73 -10.55 -4.03
CA MET A 146 -2.63 -9.09 -4.03
C MET A 146 -1.22 -8.65 -3.68
N ILE A 147 -0.69 -7.69 -4.44
CA ILE A 147 0.53 -6.97 -4.09
C ILE A 147 0.17 -5.86 -3.11
N TYR A 148 0.98 -5.68 -2.07
CA TYR A 148 0.81 -4.63 -1.08
C TYR A 148 2.16 -4.13 -0.59
N CYS A 149 2.16 -2.96 0.03
CA CYS A 149 3.29 -2.47 0.81
C CYS A 149 3.07 -2.82 2.28
N VAL A 150 4.07 -3.39 2.94
CA VAL A 150 3.98 -3.77 4.37
C VAL A 150 3.66 -2.56 5.25
N TYR A 151 4.15 -1.37 4.88
CA TYR A 151 3.94 -0.15 5.65
C TYR A 151 2.67 0.63 5.25
N HIS A 152 2.38 0.75 3.94
CA HIS A 152 1.26 1.56 3.43
C HIS A 152 -0.01 0.74 3.10
N GLY A 153 0.05 -0.59 3.19
CA GLY A 153 -1.03 -1.49 2.83
C GLY A 153 -1.25 -1.66 1.33
N PRO A 154 -2.35 -2.32 0.95
CA PRO A 154 -2.72 -2.56 -0.44
C PRO A 154 -3.43 -1.36 -1.09
N VAL A 155 -3.49 -1.36 -2.41
CA VAL A 155 -4.31 -0.40 -3.17
C VAL A 155 -5.81 -0.66 -2.93
N HIS A 156 -6.48 0.31 -2.30
CA HIS A 156 -7.90 0.26 -1.94
C HIS A 156 -8.88 0.18 -3.13
N ASP A 157 -8.47 0.52 -4.36
CA ASP A 157 -9.37 0.48 -5.53
C ASP A 157 -9.43 -0.89 -6.25
N SER A 158 -8.64 -1.86 -5.80
CA SER A 158 -8.48 -3.17 -6.46
C SER A 158 -9.69 -4.10 -6.28
N ALA A 159 -9.88 -5.03 -7.23
CA ALA A 159 -10.97 -6.02 -7.15
C ALA A 159 -10.85 -6.92 -5.91
N VAL A 160 -9.62 -7.29 -5.54
CA VAL A 160 -9.34 -8.08 -4.32
C VAL A 160 -9.68 -7.28 -3.07
N TYR A 161 -9.39 -5.98 -3.02
CA TYR A 161 -9.78 -5.14 -1.90
C TYR A 161 -11.29 -5.15 -1.69
N ARG A 162 -12.06 -4.94 -2.78
CA ARG A 162 -13.54 -4.98 -2.73
C ARG A 162 -14.08 -6.31 -2.23
N LYS A 163 -13.44 -7.43 -2.63
CA LYS A 163 -13.84 -8.77 -2.17
C LYS A 163 -13.69 -8.94 -0.65
N TYR A 164 -12.63 -8.35 -0.06
CA TYR A 164 -12.32 -8.49 1.36
C TYR A 164 -12.62 -7.21 2.17
N GLU A 165 -13.41 -6.28 1.63
CA GLU A 165 -13.68 -4.96 2.21
C GLU A 165 -14.18 -5.04 3.65
N GLN A 166 -15.07 -5.99 3.95
CA GLN A 166 -15.59 -6.19 5.31
C GLN A 166 -14.46 -6.46 6.32
N ARG A 167 -13.42 -7.21 5.93
CA ARG A 167 -12.26 -7.47 6.78
C ARG A 167 -11.33 -6.27 6.91
N PHE A 168 -11.12 -5.53 5.81
CA PHE A 168 -10.37 -4.27 5.88
C PHE A 168 -11.03 -3.30 6.86
N ASN A 169 -12.37 -3.20 6.83
CA ASN A 169 -13.12 -2.30 7.69
C ASN A 169 -13.19 -2.79 9.14
N SER A 170 -13.18 -4.10 9.41
CA SER A 170 -13.23 -4.61 10.79
C SER A 170 -11.95 -4.34 11.59
N GLU A 171 -10.81 -4.18 10.92
CA GLU A 171 -9.53 -3.87 11.55
C GLU A 171 -9.30 -2.37 11.74
N LYS A 172 -10.12 -1.51 11.10
CA LYS A 172 -10.05 -0.06 11.29
C LYS A 172 -10.55 0.30 12.72
N PRO A 173 -9.87 1.20 13.44
CA PRO A 173 -10.36 1.74 14.69
C PRO A 173 -11.77 2.33 14.54
N PHE A 174 -12.59 2.21 15.58
CA PHE A 174 -13.97 2.70 15.58
C PHE A 174 -14.06 4.20 15.28
N ILE A 175 -13.11 5.00 15.79
CA ILE A 175 -12.98 6.44 15.50
C ILE A 175 -11.51 6.74 15.20
N THR A 176 -11.27 7.38 14.06
CA THR A 176 -9.97 7.93 13.67
C THR A 176 -9.93 9.46 13.80
N ALA A 177 -8.74 10.05 13.72
CA ALA A 177 -8.56 11.49 13.60
C ALA A 177 -9.28 12.06 12.36
N PHE A 178 -9.32 11.31 11.25
CA PHE A 178 -10.12 11.64 10.08
C PHE A 178 -11.60 11.71 10.42
N ASP A 179 -12.17 10.64 11.01
CA ASP A 179 -13.60 10.57 11.32
C ASP A 179 -14.00 11.69 12.29
N PHE A 180 -13.12 11.99 13.26
CA PHE A 180 -13.33 13.09 14.21
C PHE A 180 -13.36 14.47 13.54
N VAL A 181 -12.41 14.76 12.64
CA VAL A 181 -12.39 16.05 11.92
C VAL A 181 -13.57 16.15 10.95
N GLU A 182 -13.95 15.05 10.31
CA GLU A 182 -15.15 14.99 9.48
C GLU A 182 -16.41 15.33 10.29
N MET A 183 -16.55 14.74 11.48
CA MET A 183 -17.63 15.09 12.42
C MET A 183 -17.60 16.57 12.80
N LEU A 184 -16.42 17.16 13.08
CA LEU A 184 -16.31 18.58 13.41
C LEU A 184 -16.76 19.50 12.27
N ILE A 185 -16.52 19.12 11.03
CA ILE A 185 -16.91 19.91 9.85
C ILE A 185 -18.41 19.79 9.58
N PHE A 186 -18.98 18.60 9.70
CA PHE A 186 -20.39 18.36 9.37
C PHE A 186 -21.35 18.65 10.53
N SER A 187 -20.91 18.59 11.79
CA SER A 187 -21.78 18.83 12.94
C SER A 187 -22.44 20.22 12.95
N PRO A 188 -21.78 21.33 12.58
CA PRO A 188 -22.45 22.62 12.46
C PRO A 188 -23.56 22.61 11.40
N VAL A 189 -23.34 21.96 10.26
CA VAL A 189 -24.34 21.84 9.18
C VAL A 189 -25.57 21.07 9.67
N LEU A 190 -25.35 19.98 10.40
CA LEU A 190 -26.41 19.16 10.99
C LEU A 190 -27.24 19.89 12.05
N ILE A 191 -26.70 20.94 12.68
CA ILE A 191 -27.41 21.77 13.67
C ILE A 191 -28.11 22.95 12.98
N ILE A 192 -27.41 23.65 12.08
CA ILE A 192 -27.92 24.86 11.42
C ILE A 192 -29.11 24.54 10.53
N LEU A 193 -29.10 23.43 9.77
CA LEU A 193 -30.18 23.10 8.84
C LEU A 193 -31.53 22.88 9.56
N PRO A 194 -31.65 22.02 10.59
CA PRO A 194 -32.90 21.86 11.33
C PRO A 194 -33.37 23.14 12.02
N VAL A 195 -32.46 23.91 12.62
CA VAL A 195 -32.80 25.19 13.27
C VAL A 195 -33.34 26.18 12.26
N THR A 196 -32.68 26.33 11.11
CA THR A 196 -33.13 27.20 10.02
C THR A 196 -34.49 26.77 9.50
N TRP A 197 -34.71 25.46 9.30
CA TRP A 197 -36.01 24.92 8.90
C TRP A 197 -37.11 25.22 9.92
N LEU A 198 -36.84 25.04 11.23
CA LEU A 198 -37.79 25.37 12.30
C LEU A 198 -38.16 26.85 12.33
N ILE A 199 -37.18 27.74 12.10
CA ILE A 199 -37.41 29.18 12.01
C ILE A 199 -38.27 29.49 10.78
N MET A 200 -37.90 28.98 9.60
CA MET A 200 -38.65 29.20 8.36
C MET A 200 -40.10 28.71 8.48
N ARG A 201 -40.31 27.53 9.06
CA ARG A 201 -41.66 27.00 9.32
C ARG A 201 -42.47 27.94 10.21
N LYS A 202 -41.91 28.40 11.33
CA LYS A 202 -42.59 29.36 12.23
C LYS A 202 -42.90 30.71 11.56
N VAL A 203 -42.07 31.14 10.61
CA VAL A 203 -42.32 32.39 9.86
C VAL A 203 -43.46 32.19 8.86
N LEU A 204 -43.48 31.06 8.13
CA LEU A 204 -44.55 30.72 7.19
C LEU A 204 -45.90 30.50 7.90
N ASP A 205 -45.90 29.81 9.05
CA ASP A 205 -47.11 29.56 9.85
C ASP A 205 -47.72 30.84 10.46
N LYS A 206 -46.95 31.94 10.57
CA LYS A 206 -47.43 33.26 11.03
C LYS A 206 -47.93 34.17 9.91
N GLY A 207 -47.64 33.81 8.66
CA GLY A 207 -48.08 34.56 7.47
C GLY A 207 -49.44 34.11 6.93
N HIS A 208 -50.03 33.07 7.54
CA HIS A 208 -51.39 32.57 7.34
C HIS A 208 -52.24 32.86 8.58
#